data_AF-A0A8H3ZZH9-F1
#
_entry.id   AF-A0A8H3ZZH9-F1
#
_cell.length_a   1.000
_cell.length_b   1.000
_cell.length_c   1.000
_cell.angle_alpha   90.00
_cell.angle_beta   90.00
_cell.angle_gamma   90.00
#
_symmetry.space_group_name_H-M   'P 1'
#
loop_
_entity.id
_entity.type
_entity.pdbx_description
1 polymer ?
#
loop_
_entity_poly.entity_id
_entity_poly.type
_entity_poly.pdbx_seq_one_letter_code
_entity_poly.pdbx_strand_id
1 'polypeptide(L)'
;MTAKLTMRILRIIAVTFISIYLLFAFLCPALEIAKIKLFTEVGSPYQLTIPIEYVYLAVALILPIWIILSSVFNFCYKPDLTPQGIELKLLIWTLLWLSISVLYTLFTRDDIGGEPFYCPSNIAYNSTEFYVACKIRAANFVSMWLFALLAILLMLTIPAGLFPRDEIVRDMTKDIPIDVLGLWTNCDPEDLDAKQPMDTNKLYI
;
A
#
# COMPACT_ATOMS: atom_id res chain seq x y z
N MET A 1 -25.05 -15.75 20.67
CA MET A 1 -25.48 -14.93 19.50
C MET A 1 -24.58 -13.70 19.29
N THR A 2 -24.09 -13.07 20.36
CA THR A 2 -23.19 -11.89 20.36
C THR A 2 -21.85 -12.10 19.63
N ALA A 3 -21.12 -13.19 19.87
CA ALA A 3 -19.81 -13.42 19.25
C ALA A 3 -19.86 -13.50 17.70
N LYS A 4 -20.93 -14.08 17.14
CA LYS A 4 -21.11 -14.21 15.67
C LYS A 4 -21.39 -12.86 15.00
N LEU A 5 -22.07 -11.94 15.71
CA LEU A 5 -22.33 -10.59 15.24
C LEU A 5 -21.04 -9.75 15.29
N THR A 6 -20.29 -9.81 16.38
CA THR A 6 -19.01 -9.11 16.54
C THR A 6 -17.99 -9.51 15.46
N MET A 7 -17.86 -10.81 15.18
CA MET A 7 -16.96 -11.31 14.13
C MET A 7 -17.36 -10.84 12.71
N ARG A 8 -18.66 -10.70 12.44
CA ARG A 8 -19.15 -10.16 11.16
C ARG A 8 -18.82 -8.68 11.00
N ILE A 9 -19.00 -7.89 12.06
CA ILE A 9 -18.69 -6.45 12.05
C ILE A 9 -17.20 -6.24 11.83
N LEU A 10 -16.34 -6.98 12.54
CA LEU A 10 -14.88 -6.89 12.36
C LEU A 10 -14.44 -7.22 10.94
N ARG A 11 -15.03 -8.26 10.31
CA ARG A 11 -14.77 -8.60 8.90
C ARG A 11 -15.14 -7.47 7.94
N ILE A 12 -16.29 -6.82 8.14
CA ILE A 12 -16.74 -5.71 7.29
C ILE A 12 -15.79 -4.52 7.42
N ILE A 13 -15.38 -4.18 8.65
CA ILE A 13 -14.43 -3.10 8.90
C ILE A 13 -13.09 -3.42 8.22
N ALA A 14 -12.58 -4.63 8.40
CA ALA A 14 -11.34 -5.11 7.80
C ALA A 14 -11.36 -5.04 6.26
N VAL A 15 -12.42 -5.53 5.62
CA VAL A 15 -12.59 -5.47 4.16
C VAL A 15 -12.64 -4.02 3.69
N THR A 16 -13.45 -3.18 4.35
CA THR A 16 -13.57 -1.76 4.00
C THR A 16 -12.23 -1.06 4.09
N PHE A 17 -11.47 -1.33 5.15
CA PHE A 17 -10.15 -0.74 5.37
C PHE A 17 -9.15 -1.16 4.29
N ILE A 18 -9.09 -2.45 3.95
CA ILE A 18 -8.26 -2.95 2.85
C ILE A 18 -8.68 -2.33 1.51
N SER A 19 -9.99 -2.24 1.23
CA SER A 19 -10.48 -1.63 -0.01
C SER A 19 -10.06 -0.16 -0.15
N ILE A 20 -10.12 0.61 0.95
CA ILE A 20 -9.66 2.00 0.96
C ILE A 20 -8.14 2.05 0.72
N TYR A 21 -7.37 1.20 1.39
CA TYR A 21 -5.92 1.11 1.19
C TYR A 21 -5.57 0.82 -0.28
N LEU A 22 -6.25 -0.15 -0.91
CA LEU A 22 -6.05 -0.48 -2.32
C LEU A 22 -6.45 0.69 -3.24
N LEU A 23 -7.51 1.43 -2.93
CA LEU A 23 -7.89 2.62 -3.68
C LEU A 23 -6.76 3.67 -3.67
N PHE A 24 -6.16 3.92 -2.51
CA PHE A 24 -5.03 4.85 -2.40
C PHE A 24 -3.78 4.38 -3.16
N ALA A 25 -3.54 3.07 -3.23
CA ALA A 25 -2.44 2.51 -4.02
C ALA A 25 -2.50 2.90 -5.51
N PHE A 26 -3.69 3.10 -6.07
CA PHE A 26 -3.87 3.60 -7.45
C PHE A 26 -4.03 5.11 -7.51
N LEU A 27 -4.65 5.73 -6.50
CA LEU A 27 -4.90 7.17 -6.49
C LEU A 27 -3.60 7.98 -6.38
N CYS A 28 -2.66 7.58 -5.53
CA CYS A 28 -1.38 8.28 -5.34
C CYS A 28 -0.58 8.44 -6.64
N PRO A 29 -0.27 7.37 -7.41
CA PRO A 29 0.46 7.53 -8.67
C PRO A 29 -0.37 8.28 -9.73
N ALA A 30 -1.70 8.16 -9.74
CA ALA A 30 -2.54 8.92 -10.67
C ALA A 30 -2.49 10.44 -10.39
N LEU A 31 -2.54 10.85 -9.12
CA LEU A 31 -2.39 12.25 -8.72
C LEU A 31 -0.99 12.78 -9.01
N GLU A 32 0.04 11.96 -8.83
CA GLU A 32 1.41 12.35 -9.16
C GLU A 32 1.62 12.56 -10.66
N ILE A 33 1.11 11.65 -11.50
CA ILE A 33 1.13 11.83 -12.97
C ILE A 33 0.38 13.11 -13.36
N ALA A 34 -0.78 13.37 -12.75
CA ALA A 34 -1.54 14.59 -12.99
C ALA A 34 -0.76 15.85 -12.56
N LYS A 35 -0.07 15.81 -11.41
CA LYS A 35 0.77 16.91 -10.91
C LYS A 35 1.90 17.21 -11.89
N ILE A 36 2.68 16.19 -12.27
CA ILE A 36 3.83 16.34 -13.19
C ILE A 36 3.37 16.95 -14.53
N LYS A 37 2.26 16.44 -15.09
CA LYS A 37 1.71 16.95 -16.35
C LYS A 37 1.31 18.43 -16.24
N LEU A 38 0.53 18.79 -15.22
CA LEU A 38 0.06 20.17 -15.04
C LEU A 38 1.21 21.14 -14.75
N PHE A 39 2.18 20.74 -13.93
CA PHE A 39 3.31 21.62 -13.59
C PHE A 39 4.20 21.86 -14.82
N THR A 40 4.31 20.88 -15.71
CA THR A 40 5.01 21.02 -16.99
C THR A 40 4.27 21.96 -17.95
N GLU A 41 2.93 21.90 -17.98
CA GLU A 41 2.09 22.75 -18.84
C GLU A 41 2.01 24.20 -18.36
N VAL A 42 1.83 24.43 -17.05
CA VAL A 42 1.69 25.79 -16.49
C VAL A 42 3.04 26.51 -16.42
N GLY A 43 4.12 25.81 -16.10
CA GLY A 43 5.45 26.39 -15.95
C GLY A 43 5.58 27.34 -14.75
N SER A 44 6.35 28.41 -14.90
CA SER A 44 6.66 29.35 -13.81
C SER A 44 5.39 29.99 -13.21
N PRO A 45 5.26 30.12 -11.88
CA PRO A 45 6.27 29.91 -10.83
C PRO A 45 6.39 28.48 -10.28
N TYR A 46 5.70 27.48 -10.85
CA TYR A 46 5.86 26.10 -10.40
C TYR A 46 7.25 25.58 -10.72
N GLN A 47 7.97 25.16 -9.68
CA GLN A 47 9.27 24.53 -9.83
C GLN A 47 9.11 23.02 -9.68
N LEU A 48 9.22 22.32 -10.80
CA LEU A 48 9.24 20.87 -10.80
C LEU A 48 10.64 20.41 -10.36
N THR A 49 10.75 19.88 -9.14
CA THR A 49 11.99 19.25 -8.69
C THR A 49 12.07 17.86 -9.32
N ILE A 50 12.44 17.79 -10.60
CA ILE A 50 12.39 16.59 -11.45
C ILE A 50 12.82 15.30 -10.72
N PRO A 51 13.98 15.24 -10.03
CA PRO A 51 14.44 13.98 -9.44
C PRO A 51 13.47 13.40 -8.40
N ILE A 52 12.91 14.21 -7.50
CA ILE A 52 12.10 13.69 -6.40
C ILE A 52 10.71 13.26 -6.86
N GLU A 53 10.12 13.96 -7.83
CA GLU A 53 8.80 13.68 -8.40
C GLU A 53 8.80 12.30 -9.09
N TYR A 54 9.82 12.04 -9.92
CA TYR A 54 9.96 10.74 -10.59
C TYR A 54 10.33 9.60 -9.63
N VAL A 55 11.13 9.86 -8.58
CA VAL A 55 11.42 8.85 -7.55
C VAL A 55 10.16 8.48 -6.78
N TYR A 56 9.36 9.47 -6.36
CA TYR A 56 8.08 9.23 -5.69
C TYR A 56 7.10 8.49 -6.61
N LEU A 57 6.97 8.89 -7.87
CA LEU A 57 6.15 8.19 -8.85
C LEU A 57 6.58 6.72 -9.03
N ALA A 58 7.89 6.48 -9.15
CA ALA A 58 8.43 5.13 -9.29
C ALA A 58 8.06 4.26 -8.08
N VAL A 59 8.23 4.77 -6.86
CA VAL A 59 7.85 4.06 -5.63
C VAL A 59 6.33 3.85 -5.57
N ALA A 60 5.53 4.85 -5.91
CA ALA A 60 4.06 4.78 -5.94
C ALA A 60 3.53 3.76 -6.95
N LEU A 61 4.26 3.46 -8.02
CA LEU A 61 3.88 2.47 -9.03
C LEU A 61 4.22 1.03 -8.63
N ILE A 62 5.11 0.79 -7.66
CA ILE A 62 5.53 -0.58 -7.27
C ILE A 62 4.33 -1.43 -6.88
N LEU A 63 3.49 -0.95 -5.96
CA LEU A 63 2.34 -1.70 -5.45
C LEU A 63 1.24 -1.95 -6.48
N PRO A 64 0.74 -0.97 -7.25
CA PRO A 64 -0.28 -1.23 -8.28
C PRO A 64 0.24 -2.14 -9.39
N ILE A 65 1.51 -2.00 -9.81
CA ILE A 65 2.14 -2.93 -10.76
C ILE A 65 2.16 -4.34 -10.17
N TRP A 66 2.58 -4.48 -8.93
CA TRP A 66 2.58 -5.77 -8.24
C TRP A 66 1.20 -6.43 -8.18
N ILE A 67 0.15 -5.66 -7.86
CA ILE A 67 -1.24 -6.13 -7.83
C ILE A 67 -1.68 -6.61 -9.21
N ILE A 68 -1.43 -5.81 -10.25
CA ILE A 68 -1.79 -6.15 -11.63
C ILE A 68 -1.04 -7.40 -12.08
N LEU A 69 0.28 -7.47 -11.87
CA LEU A 69 1.10 -8.60 -12.27
C LEU A 69 0.65 -9.89 -11.57
N SER A 70 0.40 -9.82 -10.27
CA SER A 70 -0.10 -10.97 -9.48
C SER A 70 -1.47 -11.45 -9.97
N SER A 71 -2.34 -10.51 -10.39
CA SER A 71 -3.70 -10.83 -10.84
C SER A 71 -3.77 -11.35 -12.28
N VAL A 72 -2.93 -10.82 -13.17
CA VAL A 72 -2.96 -11.12 -14.61
C VAL A 72 -2.13 -12.36 -14.93
N PHE A 73 -0.93 -12.48 -14.34
CA PHE A 73 0.00 -13.50 -14.79
C PHE A 73 -0.22 -14.86 -14.13
N ASN A 74 -0.79 -14.98 -12.93
CA ASN A 74 -0.98 -16.27 -12.23
C ASN A 74 0.29 -17.18 -12.27
N PHE A 75 1.47 -16.59 -12.53
CA PHE A 75 2.64 -17.27 -13.06
C PHE A 75 3.69 -17.33 -11.97
N CYS A 76 3.93 -18.54 -11.46
CA CYS A 76 5.06 -19.00 -10.62
C CYS A 76 5.38 -18.22 -9.32
N TYR A 77 4.82 -17.04 -9.09
CA TYR A 77 4.96 -16.32 -7.86
C TYR A 77 3.88 -16.77 -6.89
N LYS A 78 4.21 -17.74 -6.04
CA LYS A 78 3.41 -18.01 -4.84
C LYS A 78 3.85 -16.98 -3.80
N PRO A 79 3.12 -15.88 -3.59
CA PRO A 79 3.45 -14.96 -2.50
C PRO A 79 3.55 -15.79 -1.23
N ASP A 80 4.66 -15.65 -0.50
CA ASP A 80 4.68 -16.10 0.87
C ASP A 80 3.59 -15.33 1.62
N LEU A 81 2.48 -16.03 1.86
CA LEU A 81 1.29 -15.58 2.57
C LEU A 81 1.34 -16.04 4.03
N THR A 82 2.49 -16.51 4.52
CA THR A 82 2.66 -16.77 5.94
C THR A 82 2.41 -15.48 6.73
N PRO A 83 1.82 -15.57 7.94
CA PRO A 83 1.65 -14.45 8.85
C PRO A 83 2.89 -13.57 8.99
N GLN A 84 4.03 -14.20 9.22
CA GLN A 84 5.31 -13.53 9.48
C GLN A 84 5.86 -12.90 8.19
N GLY A 85 5.76 -13.58 7.05
CA GLY A 85 6.16 -13.04 5.75
C GLY A 85 5.34 -11.81 5.34
N ILE A 86 4.01 -11.84 5.57
CA ILE A 86 3.14 -10.68 5.32
C ILE A 86 3.50 -9.52 6.24
N GLU A 87 3.72 -9.77 7.54
CA GLU A 87 4.09 -8.74 8.52
C GLU A 87 5.43 -8.08 8.17
N LEU A 88 6.44 -8.85 7.78
CA LEU A 88 7.74 -8.33 7.36
C LEU A 88 7.64 -7.49 6.07
N LYS A 89 6.93 -8.00 5.04
CA LYS A 89 6.73 -7.27 3.79
C LYS A 89 6.00 -5.95 4.02
N LEU A 90 4.95 -5.97 4.86
CA LEU A 90 4.20 -4.78 5.21
C LEU A 90 5.04 -3.77 6.02
N LEU A 91 5.88 -4.25 6.94
CA LEU A 91 6.81 -3.39 7.67
C LEU A 91 7.79 -2.70 6.73
N ILE A 92 8.47 -3.46 5.87
CA ILE A 92 9.43 -2.91 4.88
C ILE A 92 8.74 -1.89 3.98
N TRP A 93 7.55 -2.24 3.45
CA TRP A 93 6.77 -1.33 2.61
C TRP A 93 6.36 -0.05 3.34
N THR A 94 5.91 -0.16 4.59
CA THR A 94 5.52 0.99 5.41
C THR A 94 6.70 1.92 5.68
N LEU A 95 7.87 1.36 6.00
CA LEU A 95 9.10 2.14 6.22
C LEU A 95 9.57 2.83 4.94
N LEU A 96 9.53 2.13 3.80
CA LEU A 96 9.85 2.71 2.49
C LEU A 96 8.90 3.85 2.15
N TRP A 97 7.60 3.64 2.32
CA TRP A 97 6.56 4.64 2.04
C TRP A 97 6.69 5.88 2.94
N LEU A 98 6.97 5.69 4.23
CA LEU A 98 7.22 6.79 5.16
C LEU A 98 8.48 7.58 4.79
N SER A 99 9.55 6.87 4.44
CA SER A 99 10.82 7.49 4.05
C SER A 99 10.62 8.36 2.81
N ILE A 100 9.96 7.85 1.76
CA ILE A 100 9.69 8.64 0.57
C ILE A 100 8.72 9.79 0.85
N SER A 101 7.70 9.59 1.71
CA SER A 101 6.73 10.66 2.07
C SER A 101 7.40 11.83 2.77
N VAL A 102 8.34 11.56 3.68
CA VAL A 102 9.12 12.58 4.37
C VAL A 102 10.05 13.30 3.40
N LEU A 103 10.83 12.56 2.60
CA LEU A 103 11.74 13.15 1.62
C LEU A 103 10.97 14.02 0.61
N TYR A 104 9.89 13.49 0.05
CA TYR A 104 9.02 14.21 -0.86
C TYR A 104 8.53 15.51 -0.22
N THR A 105 7.96 15.45 0.98
CA THR A 105 7.50 16.64 1.73
C THR A 105 8.59 17.69 1.90
N LEU A 106 9.83 17.28 2.22
CA LEU A 106 10.95 18.21 2.42
C LEU A 106 11.38 18.88 1.11
N PHE A 107 11.48 18.12 0.02
CA PHE A 107 11.93 18.65 -1.26
C PHE A 107 10.83 19.40 -2.03
N THR A 108 9.55 19.09 -1.80
CA THR A 108 8.41 19.69 -2.51
C THR A 108 7.69 20.80 -1.73
N ARG A 109 8.24 21.20 -0.58
CA ARG A 109 7.62 22.20 0.30
C ARG A 109 7.47 23.56 -0.40
N ASP A 110 8.46 23.94 -1.18
CA ASP A 110 8.59 25.27 -1.78
C ASP A 110 8.29 25.31 -3.28
N ASP A 111 7.70 24.24 -3.85
CA ASP A 111 7.39 24.09 -5.28
C ASP A 111 6.50 25.21 -5.87
N ILE A 112 5.81 26.00 -5.03
CA ILE A 112 4.91 27.09 -5.46
C ILE A 112 5.28 28.44 -4.78
N GLY A 113 6.56 28.69 -4.48
CA GLY A 113 7.03 30.05 -4.15
C GLY A 113 6.25 30.78 -3.04
N GLY A 114 5.94 30.11 -1.93
CA GLY A 114 5.29 30.72 -0.76
C GLY A 114 3.76 30.66 -0.73
N GLU A 115 3.10 30.05 -1.73
CA GLU A 115 1.65 29.83 -1.72
C GLU A 115 1.19 28.89 -0.59
N PRO A 116 0.02 29.14 0.04
CA PRO A 116 -0.49 28.29 1.10
C PRO A 116 -0.77 26.87 0.59
N PHE A 117 -0.42 25.90 1.42
CA PHE A 117 -0.55 24.48 1.10
C PHE A 117 -1.98 24.04 0.69
N TYR A 118 -3.01 24.70 1.20
CA TYR A 118 -4.43 24.32 1.01
C TYR A 118 -5.13 25.02 -0.16
N CYS A 119 -4.45 25.88 -0.91
CA CYS A 119 -4.98 26.54 -2.11
C CYS A 119 -6.34 27.23 -1.86
N PRO A 120 -6.39 28.25 -0.99
CA PRO A 120 -7.64 28.86 -0.59
C PRO A 120 -8.27 29.65 -1.74
N SER A 121 -9.60 29.56 -1.85
CA SER A 121 -10.36 30.18 -2.97
C SER A 121 -10.43 31.71 -2.93
N ASN A 122 -9.96 32.33 -1.85
CA ASN A 122 -9.98 33.78 -1.66
C ASN A 122 -8.71 34.49 -2.16
N ILE A 123 -7.73 33.75 -2.70
CA ILE A 123 -6.53 34.33 -3.32
C ILE A 123 -6.75 34.47 -4.83
N ALA A 124 -6.28 35.57 -5.40
CA ALA A 124 -6.31 35.80 -6.84
C ALA A 124 -5.23 34.95 -7.52
N TYR A 125 -5.64 33.83 -8.12
CA TYR A 125 -4.77 33.00 -8.95
C TYR A 125 -4.63 33.59 -10.35
N ASN A 126 -3.43 33.53 -10.92
CA ASN A 126 -3.13 34.09 -12.24
C ASN A 126 -3.96 33.45 -13.37
N SER A 127 -4.27 32.15 -13.25
CA SER A 127 -5.13 31.44 -14.20
C SER A 127 -5.92 30.32 -13.52
N THR A 128 -6.91 29.79 -14.23
CA THR A 128 -7.64 28.60 -13.77
C THR A 128 -6.73 27.37 -13.73
N GLU A 129 -5.78 27.23 -14.66
CA GLU A 129 -4.81 26.12 -14.62
C GLU A 129 -3.92 26.20 -13.38
N PHE A 130 -3.51 27.41 -12.98
CA PHE A 130 -2.74 27.64 -11.75
C PHE A 130 -3.54 27.19 -10.51
N TYR A 131 -4.82 27.53 -10.44
CA TYR A 131 -5.66 27.06 -9.34
C TYR A 131 -5.77 25.52 -9.30
N VAL A 132 -6.00 24.89 -10.46
CA VAL A 132 -6.10 23.42 -10.57
C VAL A 132 -4.78 22.75 -10.20
N ALA A 133 -3.64 23.27 -10.66
CA ALA A 133 -2.31 22.76 -10.33
C ALA A 133 -2.08 22.80 -8.81
N CYS A 134 -2.45 23.89 -8.15
CA CYS A 134 -2.40 24.00 -6.69
C CYS A 134 -3.27 22.91 -6.03
N LYS A 135 -4.53 22.74 -6.47
CA LYS A 135 -5.45 21.74 -5.91
C LYS A 135 -4.92 20.31 -6.06
N ILE A 136 -4.32 19.98 -7.21
CA ILE A 136 -3.73 18.67 -7.48
C ILE A 136 -2.52 18.42 -6.57
N ARG A 137 -1.64 19.40 -6.37
CA ARG A 137 -0.54 19.30 -5.39
C ARG A 137 -1.06 19.00 -4.00
N ALA A 138 -2.05 19.76 -3.53
CA ALA A 138 -2.63 19.58 -2.20
C ALA A 138 -3.26 18.17 -2.07
N ALA A 139 -4.02 17.73 -3.08
CA ALA A 139 -4.63 16.41 -3.10
C ALA A 139 -3.58 15.28 -3.11
N ASN A 140 -2.51 15.41 -3.89
CA ASN A 140 -1.42 14.43 -3.95
C ASN A 140 -0.77 14.25 -2.58
N PHE A 141 -0.38 15.35 -1.94
CA PHE A 141 0.25 15.32 -0.62
C PHE A 141 -0.69 14.77 0.46
N VAL A 142 -1.96 15.20 0.49
CA VAL A 142 -2.93 14.65 1.45
C VAL A 142 -3.10 13.15 1.22
N SER A 143 -3.19 12.71 -0.05
CA SER A 143 -3.34 11.30 -0.39
C SER A 143 -2.12 10.47 0.00
N MET A 144 -0.91 10.98 -0.24
CA MET A 144 0.34 10.34 0.17
C MET A 144 0.39 10.08 1.68
N TRP A 145 0.05 11.08 2.50
CA TRP A 145 0.06 10.97 3.95
C TRP A 145 -1.09 10.13 4.50
N LEU A 146 -2.28 10.21 3.89
CA LEU A 146 -3.38 9.30 4.23
C LEU A 146 -2.99 7.85 3.92
N PHE A 147 -2.34 7.60 2.79
CA PHE A 147 -1.88 6.26 2.45
C PHE A 147 -0.81 5.74 3.43
N ALA A 148 0.10 6.60 3.88
CA ALA A 148 1.07 6.28 4.93
C ALA A 148 0.39 5.93 6.26
N LEU A 149 -0.61 6.72 6.67
CA LEU A 149 -1.39 6.46 7.88
C LEU A 149 -2.13 5.12 7.78
N LEU A 150 -2.74 4.83 6.64
CA LEU A 150 -3.42 3.55 6.40
C LEU A 150 -2.44 2.36 6.46
N ALA A 151 -1.22 2.52 5.92
CA ALA A 151 -0.17 1.50 6.00
C ALA A 151 0.23 1.21 7.46
N ILE A 152 0.45 2.26 8.26
CA ILE A 152 0.75 2.12 9.69
C ILE A 152 -0.37 1.39 10.43
N LEU A 153 -1.62 1.81 10.21
CA LEU A 153 -2.78 1.17 10.83
C LEU A 153 -2.92 -0.30 10.41
N LEU A 154 -2.62 -0.65 9.16
CA LEU A 154 -2.59 -2.03 8.69
C LEU A 154 -1.49 -2.83 9.42
N MET A 155 -0.31 -2.23 9.57
CA MET A 155 0.83 -2.84 10.27
C MET A 155 0.53 -3.10 11.75
N LEU A 156 -0.26 -2.25 12.41
CA LEU A 156 -0.68 -2.45 13.80
C LEU A 156 -1.80 -3.49 13.95
N THR A 157 -2.72 -3.56 12.98
CA THR A 157 -3.93 -4.41 13.09
C THR A 157 -3.70 -5.88 12.74
N ILE A 158 -2.73 -6.19 11.87
CA ILE A 158 -2.41 -7.58 11.49
C ILE A 158 -1.81 -8.39 12.67
N PRO A 159 -0.77 -7.90 13.40
CA PRO A 159 -0.23 -8.59 14.57
C PRO A 159 -1.24 -8.68 15.72
N ALA A 160 -2.08 -7.66 15.89
CA ALA A 160 -3.15 -7.63 16.88
C ALA A 160 -4.23 -8.71 16.65
N GLY A 161 -4.19 -9.44 15.54
CA GLY A 161 -5.15 -10.51 15.24
C GLY A 161 -6.56 -9.99 14.97
N LEU A 162 -6.68 -8.71 14.58
CA LEU A 162 -7.98 -8.10 14.26
C LEU A 162 -8.59 -8.68 12.97
N PHE A 163 -7.74 -9.30 12.14
CA PHE A 163 -8.16 -10.12 11.01
C PHE A 163 -8.45 -11.54 11.48
N PRO A 164 -9.60 -12.13 11.10
CA PRO A 164 -9.93 -13.49 11.45
C PRO A 164 -8.93 -14.44 10.78
N ARG A 165 -7.92 -14.88 11.53
CA ARG A 165 -7.11 -16.04 11.21
C ARG A 165 -7.78 -17.26 11.83
N ASP A 166 -7.84 -18.36 11.09
CA ASP A 166 -8.20 -19.64 11.69
C ASP A 166 -7.13 -19.96 12.75
N GLU A 167 -7.54 -20.15 14.01
CA GLU A 167 -6.63 -20.33 15.16
C GLU A 167 -5.63 -21.48 14.94
N ILE A 168 -6.05 -22.49 14.16
CA ILE A 168 -5.26 -23.66 13.73
C ILE A 168 -4.02 -23.26 12.93
N VAL A 169 -4.10 -22.21 12.10
CA VAL A 169 -2.99 -21.75 11.24
C VAL A 169 -1.94 -20.98 12.05
N ARG A 170 -2.36 -20.32 13.15
CA ARG A 170 -1.47 -19.53 14.01
C ARG A 170 -0.51 -20.39 14.82
N ASP A 171 -0.96 -21.55 15.29
CA ASP A 171 -0.12 -22.46 16.07
C ASP A 171 0.88 -23.24 15.19
N MET A 172 0.55 -23.53 13.93
CA MET A 172 1.45 -24.24 13.01
C MET A 172 2.64 -23.39 12.50
N THR A 173 2.56 -22.05 12.59
CA THR A 173 3.60 -21.15 12.05
C THR A 173 4.62 -20.66 13.08
N LYS A 174 4.51 -21.10 14.34
CA LYS A 174 5.37 -20.61 15.42
C LYS A 174 6.82 -21.14 15.36
N ASP A 175 7.05 -22.24 14.63
CA ASP A 175 8.28 -23.03 14.74
C ASP A 175 9.09 -23.18 13.43
N ILE A 176 8.80 -22.39 12.38
CA ILE A 176 9.54 -22.48 11.11
C ILE A 176 10.63 -21.40 11.06
N PRO A 177 11.93 -21.75 11.02
CA PRO A 177 13.00 -20.78 10.86
C PRO A 177 12.92 -20.11 9.48
N ILE A 178 13.11 -18.79 9.47
CA ILE A 178 12.94 -17.93 8.29
C ILE A 178 14.17 -18.05 7.38
N ASP A 179 14.00 -18.63 6.20
CA ASP A 179 14.96 -18.53 5.11
C ASP A 179 14.68 -17.27 4.27
N VAL A 180 15.44 -16.21 4.57
CA VAL A 180 15.34 -14.90 3.90
C VAL A 180 15.69 -14.99 2.40
N LEU A 181 16.50 -15.97 2.01
CA LEU A 181 16.98 -16.14 0.64
C LEU A 181 15.98 -16.98 -0.18
N GLY A 182 15.46 -18.06 0.40
CA GLY A 182 14.39 -18.89 -0.18
C GLY A 182 13.05 -18.18 -0.38
N LEU A 183 12.82 -17.05 0.31
CA LEU A 183 11.64 -16.19 0.18
C LEU A 183 11.42 -15.61 -1.23
N TRP A 184 12.46 -15.66 -2.07
CA TRP A 184 12.47 -15.09 -3.43
C TRP A 184 12.76 -16.12 -4.53
N THR A 185 13.16 -17.36 -4.21
CA THR A 185 13.75 -18.29 -5.18
C THR A 185 13.11 -19.68 -5.26
N ASN A 186 12.16 -20.04 -4.40
CA ASN A 186 11.61 -21.40 -4.39
C ASN A 186 10.57 -21.60 -5.50
N CYS A 187 11.05 -22.04 -6.66
CA CYS A 187 10.27 -22.48 -7.82
C CYS A 187 10.21 -24.01 -7.96
N ASP A 188 10.34 -24.79 -6.87
CA ASP A 188 10.28 -26.25 -6.98
C ASP A 188 8.81 -26.74 -7.00
N PRO A 189 8.39 -27.47 -8.05
CA PRO A 189 7.05 -28.05 -8.14
C PRO A 189 6.86 -29.32 -7.29
N GLU A 190 7.92 -29.87 -6.67
CA GLU A 190 7.90 -31.22 -6.09
C GLU A 190 7.42 -31.31 -4.63
N ASP A 191 7.27 -30.20 -3.89
CA ASP A 191 6.96 -30.28 -2.45
C ASP A 191 5.45 -30.29 -2.09
N LEU A 192 4.56 -30.36 -3.09
CA LEU A 192 3.11 -30.34 -2.86
C LEU A 192 2.43 -31.71 -2.70
N ASP A 193 3.12 -32.82 -2.94
CA ASP A 193 2.57 -34.17 -2.72
C ASP A 193 3.02 -34.82 -1.41
N ALA A 194 3.92 -34.19 -0.63
CA ALA A 194 4.55 -34.86 0.53
C ALA A 194 3.96 -34.50 1.91
N LYS A 195 2.96 -33.61 2.03
CA LYS A 195 2.34 -33.27 3.33
C LYS A 195 0.82 -33.16 3.29
N GLN A 196 0.17 -34.23 2.83
CA GLN A 196 -1.11 -34.64 3.38
C GLN A 196 -0.97 -36.10 3.87
N PRO A 197 -0.81 -36.36 5.17
CA PRO A 197 -1.35 -37.61 5.69
C PRO A 197 -2.88 -37.48 5.57
N MET A 198 -3.40 -38.15 4.55
CA MET A 198 -4.80 -38.46 4.37
C MET A 198 -5.27 -39.22 5.63
N ASP A 199 -5.92 -38.53 6.58
CA ASP A 199 -6.64 -39.21 7.65
C ASP A 199 -7.99 -39.68 7.09
N THR A 200 -7.96 -40.84 6.43
CA THR A 200 -9.12 -41.54 5.90
C THR A 200 -9.91 -42.31 6.97
N ASN A 201 -9.68 -42.08 8.28
CA ASN A 201 -10.32 -42.86 9.34
C ASN A 201 -11.16 -42.04 10.34
N LYS A 202 -11.93 -41.06 9.84
CA LYS A 202 -13.11 -40.55 10.57
C LYS A 202 -14.36 -40.49 9.69
N LEU A 203 -14.71 -41.63 9.11
CA LEU A 203 -16.10 -42.00 8.88
C LEU A 203 -16.30 -43.33 9.59
N TYR A 204 -17.04 -43.33 10.70
CA TYR A 204 -17.97 -44.35 11.19
C TYR A 204 -18.20 -44.12 12.70
N ILE A 205 -19.48 -43.89 13.02
CA ILE A 205 -20.15 -43.68 14.32
C ILE A 205 -20.14 -42.23 14.84
#